data_AF-A0A834IY82-F1
#
_entry.id   AF-A0A834IY82-F1
#
_cell.length_a   1.000
_cell.length_b   1.000
_cell.length_c   1.000
_cell.angle_alpha   90.00
_cell.angle_beta   90.00
_cell.angle_gamma   90.00
#
_symmetry.space_group_name_H-M   'P 1'
#
loop_
_entity.id
_entity.type
_entity.pdbx_description
1 polymer ?
#
loop_
_entity_poly.entity_id
_entity_poly.type
_entity_poly.pdbx_seq_one_letter_code
_entity_poly.pdbx_strand_id
1 'polypeptide(L)'
;MLGLWDYRTSFKKLLYVCFLNFVIVICALNQIYYLIISEKKLDSVAKLLQTTLPILSFGSSYYNLLSNGAIMRNILHRVKCDWNDLANKPELVILKKYAHLSRLCTVIIAISFYTYMVFLIFPSLLRICQYTFGMVNQSELILPLNNSYLTKNKIYYFAGVSIEYVIILAISTIGIANYSMFIAVIQHSCALFNIVVWRINEKFKTEPYSFYCANSEAELAEENEWIIGTIKFYNNAIEFVSYFINPR
;
A
#
# COMPACT_ATOMS: atom_id res chain seq x y z
N MET A 1 -2.32 -2.46 11.09
CA MET A 1 -3.27 -1.41 10.68
C MET A 1 -2.98 -0.18 11.52
N LEU A 2 -2.12 0.74 11.01
CA LEU A 2 -1.91 2.03 11.66
C LEU A 2 -3.16 2.89 11.37
N GLY A 3 -3.90 3.21 12.44
CA GLY A 3 -5.17 3.93 12.40
C GLY A 3 -5.01 5.38 11.97
N LEU A 4 -4.90 5.61 10.66
CA LEU A 4 -4.97 6.97 10.10
C LEU A 4 -6.41 7.49 9.99
N TRP A 5 -7.43 6.64 10.17
CA TRP A 5 -8.78 6.99 9.71
C TRP A 5 -9.83 7.25 10.79
N ASP A 6 -9.83 6.55 11.94
CA ASP A 6 -10.88 6.76 12.94
C ASP A 6 -10.33 7.41 14.22
N TYR A 7 -10.97 8.53 14.59
CA TYR A 7 -10.90 9.19 15.91
C TYR A 7 -9.81 10.26 16.16
N ARG A 8 -9.60 11.20 15.23
CA ARG A 8 -8.88 12.46 15.54
C ARG A 8 -9.75 13.66 15.15
N THR A 9 -9.88 14.66 16.03
CA THR A 9 -10.68 15.89 15.79
C THR A 9 -10.34 16.50 14.42
N SER A 10 -11.35 16.98 13.68
CA SER A 10 -11.24 17.44 12.28
C SER A 10 -10.08 18.42 12.06
N PHE A 11 -9.78 19.26 13.05
CA PHE A 11 -8.65 20.19 13.04
C PHE A 11 -7.28 19.50 13.06
N LYS A 12 -7.07 18.47 13.90
CA LYS A 12 -5.81 17.72 13.97
C LYS A 12 -5.55 16.88 12.72
N LYS A 13 -6.62 16.41 12.06
CA LYS A 13 -6.54 15.74 10.76
C LYS A 13 -6.13 16.71 9.67
N LEU A 14 -6.76 17.89 9.61
CA LEU A 14 -6.40 18.95 8.67
C LEU A 14 -4.93 19.37 8.84
N LEU A 15 -4.50 19.64 10.07
CA LEU A 15 -3.14 20.07 10.37
C LEU A 15 -2.10 19.01 9.96
N TYR A 16 -2.40 17.72 10.20
CA TYR A 16 -1.54 16.61 9.76
C TYR A 16 -1.47 16.49 8.23
N VAL A 17 -2.59 16.64 7.53
CA VAL A 17 -2.65 16.61 6.07
C VAL A 17 -1.88 17.78 5.47
N CYS A 18 -2.01 18.99 6.01
CA CYS A 18 -1.26 20.16 5.59
C CYS A 18 0.25 19.96 5.82
N PHE A 19 0.64 19.44 6.98
CA PHE A 19 2.04 19.15 7.29
C PHE A 19 2.64 18.13 6.33
N LEU A 20 1.96 17.01 6.07
CA LEU A 20 2.44 16.01 5.10
C LEU A 20 2.55 16.58 3.67
N ASN A 21 1.57 17.35 3.23
CA ASN A 21 1.62 17.99 1.91
C ASN A 21 2.79 18.97 1.80
N PHE A 22 3.01 19.80 2.82
CA PHE A 22 4.13 20.73 2.87
C PHE A 22 5.48 20.00 2.75
N VAL A 23 5.64 18.90 3.48
CA VAL A 23 6.84 18.08 3.43
C VAL A 23 7.05 17.47 2.04
N ILE A 24 6.00 16.90 1.42
CA ILE A 24 6.07 16.33 0.07
C ILE A 24 6.49 17.38 -0.96
N VAL A 25 5.93 18.60 -0.88
CA VAL A 25 6.28 19.71 -1.77
C VAL A 25 7.75 20.12 -1.60
N ILE A 26 8.24 20.23 -0.37
CA ILE A 26 9.67 20.52 -0.13
C ILE A 26 10.57 19.45 -0.72
N CYS A 27 10.25 18.17 -0.50
CA CYS A 27 11.01 17.06 -1.07
C CYS A 27 11.03 17.13 -2.61
N ALA A 28 9.88 17.42 -3.24
CA ALA A 28 9.78 17.56 -4.70
C ALA A 28 10.60 18.74 -5.23
N LEU A 29 10.56 19.90 -4.54
CA LEU A 29 11.35 21.07 -4.92
C LEU A 29 12.86 20.81 -4.81
N ASN A 30 13.31 20.13 -3.76
CA ASN A 30 14.71 19.73 -3.61
C ASN A 30 15.16 18.77 -4.71
N GLN A 31 14.29 17.84 -5.13
CA GLN A 31 14.58 16.92 -6.24
C GLN A 31 14.67 17.66 -7.59
N ILE A 32 13.78 18.61 -7.85
CA ILE A 32 13.82 19.45 -9.05
C ILE A 32 15.09 20.32 -9.06
N TYR A 33 15.45 20.91 -7.93
CA TYR A 33 16.68 21.69 -7.77
C TYR A 33 17.93 20.85 -8.06
N TYR A 34 17.99 19.62 -7.54
CA TYR A 34 19.08 18.69 -7.83
C TYR A 34 19.14 18.30 -9.31
N LEU A 35 17.99 18.13 -9.98
CA LEU A 35 17.91 17.86 -11.43
C LEU A 35 18.51 19.01 -12.24
N ILE A 36 18.20 20.26 -11.86
CA ILE A 36 18.67 21.47 -12.57
C ILE A 36 20.19 21.65 -12.42
N ILE A 37 20.76 21.35 -11.25
CA ILE A 37 22.19 21.53 -10.97
C ILE A 37 23.04 20.37 -11.45
N SER A 38 22.50 19.15 -11.44
CA SER A 38 23.23 18.00 -11.95
C SER A 38 23.47 18.16 -13.45
N GLU A 39 24.73 18.28 -13.85
CA GLU A 39 25.18 18.41 -15.25
C GLU A 39 24.86 17.17 -16.12
N LYS A 40 23.59 16.80 -16.31
CA LYS A 40 23.09 15.75 -17.23
C LYS A 40 23.92 14.45 -17.35
N LYS A 41 24.71 14.08 -16.34
CA LYS A 41 25.47 12.82 -16.32
C LYS A 41 24.48 11.67 -16.10
N LEU A 42 24.58 10.62 -16.92
CA LEU A 42 23.66 9.47 -16.89
C LEU A 42 23.55 8.85 -15.50
N ASP A 43 24.66 8.74 -14.76
CA ASP A 43 24.67 8.21 -13.40
C ASP A 43 23.86 9.07 -12.41
N SER A 44 23.93 10.40 -12.55
CA SER A 44 23.17 11.32 -11.72
C SER A 44 21.68 11.30 -12.05
N VAL A 45 21.33 11.14 -13.33
CA VAL A 45 19.94 11.00 -13.79
C VAL A 45 19.35 9.66 -13.33
N ALA A 46 20.10 8.57 -13.42
CA ALA A 46 19.67 7.25 -12.94
C ALA A 46 19.38 7.28 -11.43
N LYS A 47 20.27 7.89 -10.65
CA LYS A 47 20.12 8.04 -9.19
C LYS A 47 18.94 8.92 -8.79
N LEU A 48 18.66 9.94 -9.60
CA LEU A 48 17.48 10.78 -9.45
C LEU A 48 16.20 9.98 -9.76
N LEU A 49 16.15 9.25 -10.87
CA LEU A 49 15.00 8.43 -11.24
C LEU A 49 14.69 7.37 -10.16
N GLN A 50 15.73 6.76 -9.59
CA GLN A 50 15.62 5.76 -8.53
C GLN A 50 15.01 6.31 -7.24
N THR A 51 15.17 7.60 -6.96
CA THR A 51 14.70 8.26 -5.75
C THR A 51 13.39 9.02 -5.95
N THR A 52 13.10 9.51 -7.16
CA THR A 52 11.85 10.20 -7.49
C THR A 52 10.67 9.23 -7.67
N LEU A 53 10.90 8.06 -8.28
CA LEU A 53 9.84 7.09 -8.55
C LEU A 53 9.09 6.65 -7.28
N PRO A 54 9.74 6.23 -6.17
CA PRO A 54 9.05 5.90 -4.94
C PRO A 54 8.22 7.06 -4.36
N ILE A 55 8.74 8.29 -4.42
CA ILE A 55 8.06 9.45 -3.85
C ILE A 55 6.80 9.79 -4.67
N LEU A 56 6.88 9.71 -5.99
CA LEU A 56 5.72 9.88 -6.87
C LEU A 56 4.66 8.79 -6.66
N SER A 57 5.09 7.53 -6.52
CA SER A 57 4.20 6.39 -6.25
C SER A 57 3.51 6.50 -4.89
N PHE A 58 4.23 6.87 -3.82
CA PHE A 58 3.64 7.08 -2.51
C PHE A 58 2.78 8.33 -2.45
N GLY A 59 3.19 9.41 -3.11
CA GLY A 59 2.44 10.65 -3.22
C GLY A 59 1.09 10.46 -3.91
N SER A 60 1.08 9.83 -5.09
CA SER A 60 -0.15 9.55 -5.84
C SER A 60 -1.12 8.67 -5.04
N SER A 61 -0.59 7.66 -4.35
CA SER A 61 -1.37 6.79 -3.48
C SER A 61 -1.97 7.57 -2.31
N TYR A 62 -1.20 8.47 -1.69
CA TYR A 62 -1.68 9.35 -0.60
C TYR A 62 -2.82 10.27 -1.05
N TYR A 63 -2.67 10.92 -2.21
CA TYR A 63 -3.75 11.75 -2.77
C TYR A 63 -4.99 10.92 -3.09
N ASN A 64 -4.83 9.71 -3.63
CA ASN A 64 -5.95 8.81 -3.87
C ASN A 64 -6.71 8.49 -2.57
N LEU A 65 -5.99 8.21 -1.48
CA LEU A 65 -6.60 7.94 -0.17
C LEU A 65 -7.32 9.18 0.41
N LEU A 66 -6.80 10.39 0.18
CA LEU A 66 -7.46 11.62 0.60
C LEU A 66 -8.75 11.88 -0.17
N SER A 67 -8.70 11.79 -1.50
CA SER A 67 -9.85 12.03 -2.37
C SER A 67 -10.92 10.95 -2.19
N ASN A 68 -10.51 9.68 -2.10
CA ASN A 68 -11.41 8.53 -2.08
C ASN A 68 -11.60 7.91 -0.68
N GLY A 69 -11.29 8.64 0.39
CA GLY A 69 -11.32 8.10 1.75
C GLY A 69 -12.70 7.57 2.18
N ALA A 70 -13.78 8.21 1.74
CA ALA A 70 -15.15 7.74 2.00
C ALA A 70 -15.44 6.40 1.32
N ILE A 71 -15.05 6.25 0.05
CA ILE A 71 -15.18 5.00 -0.72
C ILE A 71 -14.39 3.88 -0.04
N MET A 72 -13.13 4.17 0.33
CA MET A 72 -12.27 3.19 0.99
C MET A 72 -12.86 2.70 2.33
N ARG A 73 -13.52 3.60 3.08
CA ARG A 73 -14.24 3.22 4.31
C ARG A 73 -15.39 2.26 4.03
N ASN A 74 -16.18 2.53 2.98
CA ASN A 74 -17.29 1.66 2.58
C ASN A 74 -16.79 0.29 2.12
N ILE A 75 -15.69 0.25 1.37
CA ILE A 75 -15.04 -1.01 0.97
C ILE A 75 -14.60 -1.82 2.19
N LEU A 76 -13.90 -1.20 3.14
CA LEU A 76 -13.50 -1.89 4.37
C LEU A 76 -14.69 -2.40 5.18
N HIS A 77 -15.76 -1.60 5.25
CA HIS A 77 -16.98 -2.01 5.92
C HIS A 77 -17.56 -3.26 5.23
N ARG A 78 -17.61 -3.28 3.90
CA ARG A 78 -18.08 -4.43 3.14
C ARG A 78 -17.20 -5.66 3.34
N VAL A 79 -15.87 -5.52 3.31
CA VAL A 79 -14.93 -6.61 3.64
C VAL A 79 -15.24 -7.19 5.03
N LYS A 80 -15.53 -6.34 6.02
CA LYS A 80 -15.90 -6.78 7.37
C LYS A 80 -17.24 -7.53 7.39
N CYS A 81 -18.25 -7.04 6.65
CA CYS A 81 -19.53 -7.75 6.53
C CYS A 81 -19.34 -9.12 5.90
N ASP A 82 -18.62 -9.22 4.78
CA ASP A 82 -18.35 -10.50 4.10
C ASP A 82 -17.65 -11.51 5.03
N TRP A 83 -16.72 -11.04 5.87
CA TRP A 83 -16.06 -11.87 6.89
C TRP A 83 -17.05 -12.40 7.93
N ASN A 84 -17.99 -11.57 8.38
CA ASN A 84 -19.01 -11.97 9.35
C ASN A 84 -20.01 -12.96 8.73
N ASP A 85 -20.45 -12.71 7.49
CA ASP A 85 -21.42 -13.53 6.77
C ASP A 85 -20.87 -14.94 6.45
N LEU A 86 -19.55 -15.06 6.34
CA LEU A 86 -18.84 -16.31 6.08
C LEU A 86 -18.23 -16.93 7.35
N ALA A 87 -18.37 -16.32 8.53
CA ALA A 87 -17.63 -16.71 9.74
C ALA A 87 -17.83 -18.17 10.18
N ASN A 88 -19.01 -18.74 9.93
CA ASN A 88 -19.36 -20.12 10.30
C ASN A 88 -19.41 -21.06 9.10
N LYS A 89 -18.93 -20.63 7.93
CA LYS A 89 -19.03 -21.40 6.68
C LYS A 89 -17.67 -21.99 6.29
N PRO A 90 -17.65 -23.14 5.58
CA PRO A 90 -16.39 -23.74 5.10
C PRO A 90 -15.59 -22.79 4.19
N GLU A 91 -16.28 -21.86 3.54
CA GLU A 91 -15.70 -20.87 2.61
C GLU A 91 -14.76 -19.89 3.33
N LEU A 92 -14.85 -19.76 4.65
CA LEU A 92 -13.93 -18.95 5.46
C LEU A 92 -12.48 -19.38 5.29
N VAL A 93 -12.22 -20.68 5.02
CA VAL A 93 -10.87 -21.19 4.79
C VAL A 93 -10.23 -20.52 3.57
N ILE A 94 -11.01 -20.30 2.51
CA ILE A 94 -10.57 -19.60 1.30
C ILE A 94 -10.27 -18.14 1.65
N LEU A 95 -11.17 -17.48 2.36
CA LEU A 95 -10.99 -16.08 2.76
C LEU A 95 -9.72 -15.88 3.61
N LYS A 96 -9.46 -16.77 4.57
CA LYS A 96 -8.24 -16.79 5.39
C LYS A 96 -6.98 -17.02 4.55
N LYS A 97 -7.02 -17.94 3.58
CA LYS A 97 -5.89 -18.21 2.67
C LYS A 97 -5.51 -16.94 1.90
N TYR A 98 -6.49 -16.24 1.36
CA TYR A 98 -6.28 -15.01 0.61
C TYR A 98 -5.81 -13.87 1.53
N ALA A 99 -6.39 -13.70 2.72
CA ALA A 99 -5.90 -12.74 3.71
C ALA A 99 -4.45 -13.02 4.18
N HIS A 100 -4.04 -14.29 4.25
CA HIS A 100 -2.66 -14.64 4.52
C HIS A 100 -1.74 -14.24 3.37
N LEU A 101 -2.15 -14.47 2.12
CA LEU A 101 -1.37 -14.06 0.95
C LEU A 101 -1.18 -12.54 0.89
N SER A 102 -2.22 -11.74 1.16
CA SER A 102 -2.09 -10.28 1.20
C SER A 102 -1.13 -9.81 2.30
N ARG A 103 -1.16 -10.46 3.47
CA ARG A 103 -0.20 -10.21 4.55
C ARG A 103 1.23 -10.54 4.13
N LEU A 104 1.45 -11.69 3.48
CA LEU A 104 2.78 -12.06 2.98
C LEU A 104 3.30 -11.07 1.94
N CYS A 105 2.47 -10.70 0.96
CA CYS A 105 2.83 -9.69 -0.05
C CYS A 105 3.21 -8.36 0.62
N THR A 106 2.44 -7.93 1.63
CA THR A 106 2.74 -6.70 2.40
C THR A 106 4.09 -6.78 3.11
N VAL A 107 4.38 -7.92 3.76
CA VAL A 107 5.66 -8.13 4.46
C VAL A 107 6.83 -8.11 3.47
N ILE A 108 6.70 -8.79 2.34
CA ILE A 108 7.74 -8.82 1.28
C ILE A 108 7.99 -7.41 0.75
N ILE A 109 6.93 -6.65 0.43
CA ILE A 109 7.05 -5.27 -0.05
C ILE A 109 7.73 -4.39 1.00
N ALA A 110 7.32 -4.51 2.27
CA ALA A 110 7.91 -3.75 3.36
C ALA A 110 9.41 -4.05 3.53
N ILE A 111 9.79 -5.33 3.56
CA ILE A 111 11.19 -5.76 3.68
C ILE A 111 12.02 -5.22 2.52
N SER A 112 11.53 -5.39 1.28
CA SER A 112 12.22 -4.88 0.08
C SER A 112 12.43 -3.38 0.13
N PHE A 113 11.41 -2.61 0.53
CA PHE A 113 11.51 -1.16 0.66
C PHE A 113 12.46 -0.71 1.77
N TYR A 114 12.38 -1.29 2.96
CA TYR A 114 13.27 -0.91 4.06
C TYR A 114 14.72 -1.31 3.78
N THR A 115 14.94 -2.46 3.15
CA THR A 115 16.27 -2.90 2.72
C THR A 115 16.84 -1.91 1.71
N TYR A 116 16.05 -1.52 0.70
CA TYR A 116 16.43 -0.49 -0.26
C TYR A 116 16.81 0.85 0.41
N MET A 117 16.01 1.30 1.39
CA MET A 117 16.31 2.51 2.15
C MET A 117 17.63 2.41 2.93
N VAL A 118 17.90 1.28 3.56
CA VAL A 118 19.18 1.05 4.26
C VAL A 118 20.36 1.18 3.30
N PHE A 119 20.27 0.60 2.10
CA PHE A 119 21.32 0.73 1.08
C PHE A 119 21.52 2.17 0.57
N LEU A 120 20.48 3.01 0.56
CA LEU A 120 20.61 4.43 0.23
C LEU A 120 21.22 5.26 1.37
N ILE A 121 20.87 4.94 2.61
CA ILE A 121 21.27 5.71 3.80
C ILE A 121 22.70 5.36 4.22
N PHE A 122 23.08 4.08 4.16
CA PHE A 122 24.36 3.58 4.69
C PHE A 122 25.60 4.29 4.11
N PRO A 123 25.75 4.50 2.78
CA PRO A 123 26.89 5.22 2.22
C PRO A 123 26.95 6.68 2.68
N SER A 124 25.79 7.30 2.90
CA SER A 124 25.68 8.69 3.35
C SER A 124 26.10 8.80 4.81
N LEU A 125 25.63 7.91 5.69
CA LEU A 125 26.05 7.85 7.09
C LEU A 125 27.56 7.58 7.24
N LEU A 126 28.11 6.66 6.44
CA LEU A 126 29.55 6.38 6.46
C LEU A 126 30.39 7.61 6.14
N ARG A 127 30.03 8.37 5.09
CA ARG A 127 30.74 9.60 4.73
C ARG A 127 30.63 10.68 5.81
N ILE A 128 29.46 10.79 6.44
CA ILE A 128 29.25 11.72 7.56
C ILE A 128 30.13 11.35 8.74
N CYS A 129 30.19 10.06 9.12
CA CYS A 129 31.09 9.58 10.14
C CYS A 129 32.56 9.90 9.81
N GLN A 130 33.01 9.59 8.59
CA GLN A 130 34.37 9.89 8.13
C GLN A 130 34.70 11.39 8.22
N TYR A 131 33.75 12.27 7.90
CA TYR A 131 33.90 13.72 8.04
C TYR A 131 33.96 14.18 9.51
N THR A 132 33.17 13.56 10.41
CA THR A 132 33.24 13.86 11.85
C THR A 132 34.59 13.47 12.46
N PHE A 133 35.14 12.32 12.05
CA PHE A 133 36.47 11.84 12.46
C PHE A 133 37.64 12.54 11.74
N GLY A 134 37.38 13.44 10.80
CA GLY A 134 38.41 14.23 10.11
C GLY A 134 39.18 13.46 9.03
N MET A 135 38.65 12.33 8.56
CA MET A 135 39.29 11.49 7.53
C MET A 135 38.99 11.94 6.09
N VAL A 136 37.97 12.79 5.89
CA VAL A 136 37.49 13.21 4.55
C VAL A 136 37.28 14.73 4.51
N ASN A 137 37.67 15.35 3.40
CA ASN A 137 37.52 16.79 3.15
C ASN A 137 36.08 17.17 2.78
N GLN A 138 35.69 18.41 3.08
CA GLN A 138 34.34 18.96 2.85
C GLN A 138 33.89 18.89 1.38
N SER A 139 34.83 18.82 0.43
CA SER A 139 34.58 18.73 -1.02
C SER A 139 34.06 17.36 -1.49
N GLU A 140 34.19 16.30 -0.68
CA GLU A 140 33.73 14.94 -1.04
C GLU A 140 32.35 14.58 -0.46
N LEU A 141 31.76 15.50 0.31
CA LEU A 141 30.38 15.41 0.77
C LEU A 141 29.43 15.75 -0.39
N ILE A 142 28.63 14.77 -0.82
CA ILE A 142 27.51 15.01 -1.74
C ILE A 142 26.42 15.69 -0.90
N LEU A 143 26.42 17.03 -0.90
CA LEU A 143 25.49 17.87 -0.15
C LEU A 143 24.19 18.06 -0.94
N PRO A 144 23.03 17.62 -0.41
CA PRO A 144 21.73 17.97 -1.00
C PRO A 144 21.38 19.45 -0.84
N LEU A 145 22.04 20.16 0.08
CA LEU A 145 21.90 21.61 0.27
C LEU A 145 23.29 22.24 0.41
N ASN A 146 23.78 22.86 -0.66
CA ASN A 146 25.01 23.66 -0.64
C ASN A 146 24.74 25.01 0.05
N ASN A 147 24.41 24.98 1.34
CA ASN A 147 24.19 26.19 2.12
C ASN A 147 25.41 26.40 3.03
N SER A 148 26.27 27.35 2.63
CA SER A 148 27.56 27.67 3.25
C SER A 148 27.51 27.97 4.76
N TYR A 149 26.32 28.25 5.30
CA TYR A 149 26.06 28.46 6.72
C TYR A 149 25.86 27.17 7.52
N LEU A 150 25.26 26.13 6.94
CA LEU A 150 25.02 24.84 7.63
C LEU A 150 26.28 23.97 7.67
N THR A 151 27.15 24.10 6.68
CA THR A 151 28.36 23.28 6.53
C THR A 151 29.46 23.64 7.53
N LYS A 152 29.46 24.86 8.09
CA LYS A 152 30.45 25.32 9.07
C LYS A 152 30.34 24.59 10.42
N ASN A 153 29.19 23.99 10.72
CA ASN A 153 28.93 23.45 12.06
C ASN A 153 28.41 22.01 11.95
N LYS A 154 29.31 21.03 12.17
CA LYS A 154 29.11 19.59 11.92
C LYS A 154 27.84 19.03 12.58
N ILE A 155 27.45 19.58 13.73
CA ILE A 155 26.27 19.15 14.51
C ILE A 155 24.96 19.53 13.81
N TYR A 156 24.83 20.76 13.30
CA TYR A 156 23.62 21.19 12.61
C TYR A 156 23.42 20.45 11.29
N TYR A 157 24.52 20.14 10.61
CA TYR A 157 24.50 19.31 9.41
C TYR A 157 24.01 17.88 9.71
N PHE A 158 24.58 17.22 10.74
CA PHE A 158 24.14 15.88 11.15
C PHE A 158 22.66 15.86 11.57
N ALA A 159 22.22 16.87 12.32
CA ALA A 159 20.83 17.01 12.74
C ALA A 159 19.88 17.17 11.54
N GLY A 160 20.22 18.02 10.57
CA GLY A 160 19.41 18.24 9.38
C GLY A 160 19.23 16.97 8.54
N VAL A 161 20.33 16.26 8.27
CA VAL A 161 20.29 14.99 7.51
C VAL A 161 19.50 13.91 8.26
N SER A 162 19.66 13.82 9.58
CA SER A 162 18.91 12.86 10.40
C SER A 162 17.40 13.14 10.37
N ILE A 163 17.00 14.40 10.45
CA ILE A 163 15.59 14.82 10.37
C ILE A 163 15.01 14.45 9.00
N GLU A 164 15.74 14.70 7.90
CA GLU A 164 15.32 14.35 6.56
C GLU A 164 15.09 12.82 6.40
N TYR A 165 15.98 11.99 6.96
CA TYR A 165 15.80 10.54 6.94
C TYR A 165 14.58 10.07 7.74
N VAL A 166 14.35 10.64 8.94
CA VAL A 166 13.17 10.31 9.75
C VAL A 166 11.89 10.65 8.99
N ILE A 167 11.88 11.78 8.28
CA ILE A 167 10.77 12.20 7.43
C ILE A 167 10.53 11.21 6.28
N ILE A 168 11.58 10.81 5.55
CA ILE A 168 11.48 9.86 4.44
C ILE A 168 10.96 8.51 4.94
N LEU A 169 11.49 8.01 6.07
CA LEU A 169 11.00 6.79 6.70
C LEU A 169 9.52 6.91 7.07
N ALA A 170 9.09 8.01 7.69
CA ALA A 170 7.70 8.23 8.03
C ALA A 170 6.78 8.21 6.80
N ILE A 171 7.14 8.92 5.72
CA ILE A 171 6.37 8.93 4.47
C ILE A 171 6.30 7.53 3.84
N SER A 172 7.43 6.82 3.82
CA SER A 172 7.49 5.47 3.26
C SER A 172 6.60 4.49 4.04
N THR A 173 6.54 4.60 5.37
CA THR A 173 5.67 3.74 6.20
C THR A 173 4.18 3.95 5.90
N ILE A 174 3.77 5.22 5.71
CA ILE A 174 2.40 5.59 5.33
C ILE A 174 2.08 5.05 3.94
N GLY A 175 3.03 5.19 3.01
CA GLY A 175 2.94 4.66 1.66
C GLY A 175 2.73 3.14 1.65
N ILE A 176 3.60 2.39 2.33
CA ILE A 176 3.50 0.93 2.46
C ILE A 176 2.17 0.52 3.09
N ALA A 177 1.71 1.24 4.12
CA ALA A 177 0.40 0.97 4.73
C ALA A 177 -0.74 1.13 3.73
N ASN A 178 -0.70 2.16 2.89
CA ASN A 178 -1.71 2.37 1.86
C ASN A 178 -1.67 1.26 0.78
N TYR A 179 -0.48 0.91 0.28
CA TYR A 179 -0.32 -0.21 -0.66
C TYR A 179 -0.81 -1.54 -0.08
N SER A 180 -0.54 -1.80 1.20
CA SER A 180 -1.02 -3.01 1.88
C SER A 180 -2.55 -3.09 1.89
N MET A 181 -3.22 -1.95 2.02
CA MET A 181 -4.67 -1.84 1.99
C MET A 181 -5.23 -2.18 0.61
N PHE A 182 -4.63 -1.63 -0.45
CA PHE A 182 -5.02 -1.94 -1.83
C PHE A 182 -4.83 -3.43 -2.15
N ILE A 183 -3.68 -4.01 -1.77
CA ILE A 183 -3.42 -5.44 -1.96
C ILE A 183 -4.45 -6.28 -1.20
N ALA A 184 -4.81 -5.90 0.03
CA ALA A 184 -5.84 -6.59 0.79
C ALA A 184 -7.21 -6.56 0.11
N VAL A 185 -7.61 -5.42 -0.48
CA VAL A 185 -8.87 -5.29 -1.23
C VAL A 185 -8.85 -6.14 -2.50
N ILE A 186 -7.79 -6.09 -3.29
CA ILE A 186 -7.63 -6.91 -4.50
C ILE A 186 -7.71 -8.39 -4.14
N GLN A 187 -6.99 -8.79 -3.09
CA GLN A 187 -6.94 -10.18 -2.65
C GLN A 187 -8.29 -10.64 -2.08
N HIS A 188 -9.05 -9.76 -1.44
CA HIS A 188 -10.43 -10.03 -1.02
C HIS A 188 -11.34 -10.27 -2.23
N SER A 189 -11.27 -9.44 -3.27
CA SER A 189 -12.00 -9.67 -4.53
C SER A 189 -11.69 -11.04 -5.13
N CYS A 190 -10.41 -11.39 -5.22
CA CYS A 190 -10.00 -12.70 -5.72
C CYS A 190 -10.51 -13.85 -4.84
N ALA A 191 -10.60 -13.65 -3.51
CA ALA A 191 -11.16 -14.64 -2.60
C ALA A 191 -12.66 -14.87 -2.88
N LEU A 192 -13.44 -13.80 -3.09
CA LEU A 192 -14.87 -13.90 -3.40
C LEU A 192 -15.12 -14.70 -4.69
N PHE A 193 -14.36 -14.44 -5.76
CA PHE A 193 -14.50 -15.24 -6.99
C PHE A 193 -14.07 -16.69 -6.80
N ASN A 194 -13.01 -16.94 -6.02
CA ASN A 194 -12.58 -18.31 -5.76
C ASN A 194 -13.58 -19.08 -4.88
N ILE A 195 -14.34 -18.39 -4.01
CA ILE A 195 -15.46 -18.98 -3.27
C ILE A 195 -16.57 -19.44 -4.24
N VAL A 196 -16.90 -18.64 -5.27
CA VAL A 196 -17.89 -19.03 -6.30
C VAL A 196 -17.42 -20.30 -7.01
N VAL A 197 -16.16 -20.32 -7.48
CA VAL A 197 -15.58 -21.49 -8.15
C VAL A 197 -15.58 -22.72 -7.24
N TRP A 198 -15.25 -22.53 -5.96
CA TRP A 198 -15.27 -23.62 -4.99
C TRP A 198 -16.68 -24.18 -4.77
N ARG A 199 -17.71 -23.33 -4.62
CA ARG A 199 -19.12 -23.78 -4.48
C ARG A 199 -19.57 -24.66 -5.64
N ILE A 200 -19.24 -24.23 -6.86
CA ILE A 200 -19.56 -24.97 -8.10
C ILE A 200 -18.85 -26.31 -8.09
N ASN A 201 -17.54 -26.32 -7.86
CA ASN A 201 -16.74 -27.55 -7.87
C ASN A 201 -17.15 -28.53 -6.76
N GLU A 202 -17.51 -28.04 -5.59
CA GLU A 202 -17.93 -28.88 -4.47
C GLU A 202 -19.24 -29.60 -4.80
N LYS A 203 -20.24 -28.89 -5.33
CA LYS A 203 -21.52 -29.48 -5.77
C LYS A 203 -21.32 -30.60 -6.80
N PHE A 204 -20.46 -30.38 -7.81
CA PHE A 204 -20.15 -31.40 -8.83
C PHE A 204 -19.29 -32.57 -8.32
N LYS A 205 -18.55 -32.40 -7.22
CA LYS A 205 -17.81 -33.50 -6.57
C LYS A 205 -18.70 -34.38 -5.71
N THR A 206 -19.67 -33.78 -5.02
CA THR A 206 -20.64 -34.50 -4.20
C THR A 206 -21.71 -35.19 -5.03
N GLU A 207 -21.99 -34.67 -6.24
CA GLU A 207 -22.94 -35.24 -7.20
C GLU A 207 -22.24 -35.61 -8.52
N PRO A 208 -21.29 -36.56 -8.51
CA PRO A 208 -20.62 -36.99 -9.72
C PRO A 208 -21.63 -37.79 -10.54
N TYR A 209 -22.23 -37.18 -11.55
CA TYR A 209 -23.13 -37.84 -12.51
C TYR A 209 -24.48 -38.36 -11.95
N SER A 210 -25.38 -37.46 -11.55
CA SER A 210 -26.80 -37.72 -11.79
C SER A 210 -27.47 -36.52 -12.49
N PHE A 211 -27.28 -36.44 -13.80
CA PHE A 211 -28.29 -35.85 -14.68
C PHE A 211 -29.56 -36.73 -14.76
N TYR A 212 -29.73 -37.68 -13.83
CA TYR A 212 -30.97 -38.42 -13.66
C TYR A 212 -31.93 -37.49 -12.95
N CYS A 213 -32.83 -36.90 -13.74
CA CYS A 213 -34.09 -36.26 -13.40
C CYS A 213 -34.29 -36.06 -11.89
N ALA A 214 -34.36 -34.81 -11.42
CA ALA A 214 -34.94 -34.51 -10.11
C ALA A 214 -36.21 -35.35 -9.95
N ASN A 215 -36.15 -36.36 -9.08
CA ASN A 215 -37.19 -37.37 -8.98
C ASN A 215 -38.37 -36.85 -8.13
N SER A 216 -38.17 -35.68 -7.51
CA SER A 216 -39.19 -34.94 -6.79
C SER A 216 -39.10 -33.42 -7.03
N GLU A 217 -40.23 -32.74 -6.88
CA GLU A 217 -40.34 -31.29 -6.92
C GLU A 217 -39.46 -30.61 -5.85
N ALA A 218 -39.20 -31.31 -4.73
CA ALA A 218 -38.34 -30.83 -3.65
C ALA A 218 -36.86 -30.79 -4.03
N GLU A 219 -36.35 -31.79 -4.73
CA GLU A 219 -34.95 -31.82 -5.23
C GLU A 219 -34.70 -30.71 -6.25
N LEU A 220 -35.66 -30.49 -7.16
CA LEU A 220 -35.58 -29.40 -8.14
C LEU A 220 -35.61 -28.03 -7.46
N ALA A 221 -36.39 -27.87 -6.39
CA ALA A 221 -36.45 -26.64 -5.62
C ALA A 221 -35.11 -26.35 -4.92
N GLU A 222 -34.47 -27.36 -4.34
CA GLU A 222 -33.15 -27.23 -3.69
C GLU A 222 -32.04 -26.89 -4.70
N GLU A 223 -32.04 -27.52 -5.87
CA GLU A 223 -31.09 -27.18 -6.95
C GLU A 223 -31.27 -25.73 -7.42
N ASN A 224 -32.52 -25.31 -7.65
CA ASN A 224 -32.81 -23.93 -8.06
C ASN A 224 -32.39 -22.92 -6.99
N GLU A 225 -32.64 -23.20 -5.71
CA GLU A 225 -32.22 -22.33 -4.61
C GLU A 225 -30.69 -22.22 -4.54
N TRP A 226 -29.96 -23.32 -4.73
CA TRP A 226 -28.50 -23.33 -4.78
C TRP A 226 -27.95 -22.52 -5.98
N ILE A 227 -28.52 -22.69 -7.18
CA ILE A 227 -28.13 -21.93 -8.38
C ILE A 227 -28.35 -20.43 -8.14
N ILE A 228 -29.54 -20.05 -7.66
CA ILE A 228 -29.89 -18.65 -7.38
C ILE A 228 -28.95 -18.07 -6.33
N GLY A 229 -28.68 -18.81 -5.25
CA GLY A 229 -27.76 -18.40 -4.18
C GLY A 229 -26.32 -18.18 -4.69
N THR A 230 -25.85 -19.05 -5.58
CA THR A 230 -24.51 -18.95 -6.18
C THR A 230 -24.42 -17.76 -7.14
N ILE A 231 -25.41 -17.55 -8.00
CA ILE A 231 -25.48 -16.39 -8.90
C ILE A 231 -25.55 -15.09 -8.10
N LYS A 232 -26.36 -15.05 -7.04
CA LYS A 232 -26.47 -13.89 -6.15
C LYS A 232 -25.13 -13.55 -5.51
N PHE A 233 -24.39 -14.56 -5.04
CA PHE A 233 -23.06 -14.35 -4.47
C PHE A 233 -22.05 -13.86 -5.52
N TYR A 234 -22.07 -14.41 -6.73
CA TYR A 234 -21.23 -13.96 -7.84
C TYR A 234 -21.52 -12.50 -8.23
N ASN A 235 -22.80 -12.11 -8.31
CA ASN A 235 -23.19 -10.73 -8.57
C ASN A 235 -22.73 -9.78 -7.47
N ASN A 236 -22.81 -10.20 -6.20
CA ASN A 236 -22.25 -9.44 -5.09
C ASN A 236 -20.73 -9.26 -5.21
N ALA A 237 -20.00 -10.28 -5.67
CA ALA A 237 -18.56 -10.18 -5.90
C ALA A 237 -18.23 -9.19 -7.04
N ILE A 238 -19.00 -9.22 -8.14
CA ILE A 238 -18.86 -8.24 -9.24
C ILE A 238 -19.13 -6.83 -8.74
N GLU A 239 -20.18 -6.64 -7.94
CA GLU A 239 -20.53 -5.34 -7.38
C GLU A 239 -19.42 -4.80 -6.46
N PHE A 240 -18.76 -5.68 -5.69
CA PHE A 240 -17.61 -5.29 -4.87
C PHE A 240 -16.49 -4.72 -5.73
N VAL A 241 -16.17 -5.40 -6.83
CA VAL A 241 -15.13 -4.97 -7.77
C VAL A 241 -15.52 -3.72 -8.54
N SER A 242 -16.77 -3.63 -9.00
CA SER A 242 -17.25 -2.46 -9.77
C SER A 242 -17.22 -1.20 -8.92
N TYR A 243 -17.59 -1.30 -7.63
CA TYR A 243 -17.50 -0.19 -6.68
C TYR A 243 -16.05 0.25 -6.42
N PHE A 244 -15.11 -0.69 -6.43
CA PHE A 244 -13.68 -0.40 -6.29
C PHE A 244 -13.08 0.26 -7.55
N ILE A 245 -13.48 -0.17 -8.75
CA ILE A 245 -12.95 0.34 -10.03
C ILE A 245 -13.57 1.69 -10.42
N ASN A 246 -14.89 1.83 -10.28
CA ASN A 246 -15.64 3.03 -10.62
C ASN A 246 -16.43 3.53 -9.41
N PRO A 247 -15.77 4.22 -8.46
CA PRO A 247 -16.47 4.84 -7.37
C PRO A 247 -17.36 5.96 -7.90
N ARG A 248 -18.68 5.77 -7.79
CA ARG A 248 -19.69 6.81 -8.08
C ARG A 248 -19.85 7.76 -6.90
#